data_AF-A0A093X7T3-F1
#
_entry.id   AF-A0A093X7T3-F1
#
_cell.length_a   1.000
_cell.length_b   1.000
_cell.length_c   1.000
_cell.angle_alpha   90.00
_cell.angle_beta   90.00
_cell.angle_gamma   90.00
#
_symmetry.space_group_name_H-M   'P 1'
#
loop_
_entity.id
_entity.type
_entity.pdbx_description
1 polymer ?
#
loop_
_entity_poly.entity_id
_entity_poly.type
_entity_poly.pdbx_seq_one_letter_code
_entity_poly.pdbx_strand_id
1 'polypeptide(L)'
;MSHPSQPPSPIRRPSSTSSPRDDPPLPQGQCRYLLLHPEVRGQRCACVGFALNKCTPGSSCNCGHLAVYHLSAPTEETLADKQEVETMKERIVLLEKLLEREREAKNNLTVRVSALEEHNEKGRFDADSEIRNVYRGIEGLWRHFGALDRRTRYHDDCIDALMDTSHAAQDDIRNVQSR
;
A
#
# COMPACT_ATOMS: atom_id res chain seq x y z
N MET A 1 -12.58 -61.15 43.55
CA MET A 1 -13.42 -61.39 42.37
C MET A 1 -14.41 -60.25 42.28
N SER A 2 -14.20 -59.37 41.31
CA SER A 2 -14.81 -58.04 41.25
C SER A 2 -15.65 -57.96 39.98
N HIS A 3 -16.96 -57.83 40.14
CA HIS A 3 -17.91 -57.68 39.05
C HIS A 3 -17.98 -56.21 38.57
N PRO A 4 -18.10 -55.96 37.26
CA PRO A 4 -18.25 -54.62 36.71
C PRO A 4 -19.73 -54.19 36.70
N SER A 5 -20.03 -53.00 37.22
CA SER A 5 -21.36 -52.39 37.16
C SER A 5 -21.43 -51.37 36.03
N GLN A 6 -22.40 -51.59 35.13
CA GLN A 6 -22.71 -50.78 33.96
C GLN A 6 -23.19 -49.35 34.32
N PRO A 7 -23.02 -48.37 33.41
CA PRO A 7 -23.56 -47.03 33.58
C PRO A 7 -25.10 -47.01 33.39
N PRO A 8 -25.84 -46.19 34.16
CA PRO A 8 -27.28 -46.09 34.01
C PRO A 8 -27.64 -45.36 32.72
N SER A 9 -28.62 -45.90 31.99
CA SER A 9 -29.19 -45.33 30.77
C SER A 9 -29.94 -44.01 31.04
N PRO A 10 -30.01 -43.10 30.05
CA PRO A 10 -30.69 -41.82 30.22
C PRO A 10 -32.20 -42.02 30.44
N ILE A 11 -32.72 -41.37 31.47
CA ILE A 11 -34.15 -41.32 31.79
C ILE A 11 -34.89 -40.64 30.63
N ARG A 12 -35.60 -41.44 29.85
CA ARG A 12 -36.50 -41.01 28.78
C ARG A 12 -37.77 -40.44 29.44
N ARG A 13 -37.92 -39.11 29.45
CA ARG A 13 -39.15 -38.43 29.94
C ARG A 13 -40.23 -38.45 28.85
N PRO A 14 -41.53 -38.53 29.21
CA PRO A 14 -42.60 -38.81 28.27
C PRO A 14 -42.77 -37.68 27.25
N SER A 15 -42.86 -38.06 25.98
CA SER A 15 -43.40 -37.24 24.91
C SER A 15 -44.89 -37.02 25.19
N SER A 16 -45.26 -35.89 25.77
CA SER A 16 -46.65 -35.53 26.00
C SER A 16 -47.26 -34.97 24.72
N THR A 17 -47.82 -35.85 23.90
CA THR A 17 -48.87 -35.53 22.94
C THR A 17 -50.23 -35.55 23.65
N SER A 18 -50.73 -34.39 24.09
CA SER A 18 -52.18 -34.16 24.33
C SER A 18 -52.52 -32.69 24.61
N SER A 19 -53.31 -32.10 23.69
CA SER A 19 -54.17 -30.90 23.74
C SER A 19 -53.54 -29.49 23.85
N PRO A 20 -53.99 -28.51 23.03
CA PRO A 20 -53.69 -27.10 23.21
C PRO A 20 -54.58 -26.55 24.32
N ARG A 21 -54.04 -26.46 25.52
CA ARG A 21 -54.53 -25.53 26.54
C ARG A 21 -53.65 -24.29 26.45
N ASP A 22 -54.25 -23.12 26.66
CA ASP A 22 -53.63 -21.78 26.63
C ASP A 22 -52.50 -21.63 27.67
N ASP A 23 -51.43 -22.42 27.55
CA ASP A 23 -50.20 -22.22 28.30
C ASP A 23 -49.43 -21.09 27.59
N PRO A 24 -49.13 -19.97 28.27
CA PRO A 24 -48.45 -18.84 27.66
C PRO A 24 -47.08 -19.26 27.12
N PRO A 25 -46.63 -18.70 25.98
CA PRO A 25 -45.34 -19.05 25.40
C PRO A 25 -44.22 -18.78 26.41
N LEU A 26 -43.35 -19.76 26.59
CA LEU A 26 -42.16 -19.61 27.44
C LEU A 26 -41.25 -18.53 26.83
N PRO A 27 -40.61 -17.67 27.65
CA PRO A 27 -39.66 -16.69 27.14
C PRO A 27 -38.51 -17.40 26.44
N GLN A 28 -37.95 -16.78 25.39
CA GLN A 28 -36.88 -17.35 24.57
C GLN A 28 -35.63 -16.49 24.68
N GLY A 29 -34.50 -17.05 25.11
CA GLY A 29 -33.23 -16.31 25.15
C GLY A 29 -32.34 -16.70 26.33
N GLN A 30 -31.21 -15.99 26.47
CA GLN A 30 -30.24 -16.20 27.55
C GLN A 30 -30.73 -15.59 28.87
N CYS A 31 -30.46 -16.27 29.99
CA CYS A 31 -30.77 -15.78 31.33
C CYS A 31 -29.86 -14.61 31.73
N ARG A 32 -30.40 -13.45 32.10
CA ARG A 32 -29.61 -12.32 32.58
C ARG A 32 -29.48 -12.27 34.11
N TYR A 33 -29.92 -13.31 34.83
CA TYR A 33 -29.79 -13.37 36.28
C TYR A 33 -28.32 -13.20 36.70
N LEU A 34 -28.09 -12.25 37.60
CA LEU A 34 -26.78 -11.94 38.16
C LEU A 34 -26.46 -12.94 39.26
N LEU A 35 -25.42 -13.76 39.06
CA LEU A 35 -24.92 -14.65 40.10
C LEU A 35 -24.21 -13.80 41.15
N LEU A 36 -24.76 -13.80 42.37
CA LEU A 36 -24.19 -13.08 43.50
C LEU A 36 -23.10 -13.93 44.16
N HIS A 37 -21.99 -14.17 43.45
CA HIS A 37 -20.79 -14.72 44.09
C HIS A 37 -19.98 -13.57 44.72
N PRO A 38 -19.69 -13.62 46.02
CA PRO A 38 -18.95 -12.54 46.71
C PRO A 38 -17.58 -12.23 46.08
N GLU A 39 -16.98 -13.22 45.42
CA GLU A 39 -15.61 -13.17 44.89
C GLU A 39 -15.54 -12.82 43.38
N VAL A 40 -16.67 -12.85 42.66
CA VAL A 40 -16.70 -12.64 41.20
C VAL A 40 -17.85 -11.70 40.83
N ARG A 41 -17.51 -10.44 40.51
CA ARG A 41 -18.49 -9.44 40.06
C ARG A 41 -18.84 -9.66 38.59
N GLY A 42 -20.12 -9.54 38.25
CA GLY A 42 -20.61 -9.49 36.86
C GLY A 42 -20.90 -10.84 36.21
N GLN A 43 -20.80 -11.96 36.93
CA GLN A 43 -21.14 -13.27 36.38
C GLN A 43 -22.66 -13.40 36.19
N ARG A 44 -23.08 -13.89 35.02
CA ARG A 44 -24.49 -14.13 34.67
C ARG A 44 -24.75 -15.61 34.44
N CYS A 45 -25.98 -16.07 34.63
CA CYS A 45 -26.33 -17.45 34.30
C CYS A 45 -26.26 -17.70 32.78
N ALA A 46 -25.55 -18.75 32.35
CA ALA A 46 -25.42 -19.12 30.92
C ALA A 46 -26.56 -20.02 30.41
N CYS A 47 -27.66 -20.09 31.14
CA CYS A 47 -28.74 -21.01 30.90
C CYS A 47 -29.68 -20.51 29.78
N VAL A 48 -30.07 -21.41 28.87
CA VAL A 48 -30.83 -21.11 27.63
C VAL A 48 -32.18 -21.85 27.52
N GLY A 49 -32.52 -22.71 28.50
CA GLY A 49 -33.70 -23.58 28.45
C GLY A 49 -34.62 -23.43 29.66
N PHE A 50 -35.89 -23.79 29.49
CA PHE A 50 -36.96 -23.61 30.49
C PHE A 50 -37.82 -24.85 30.67
N ALA A 51 -38.38 -24.99 31.88
CA ALA A 51 -39.44 -25.93 32.19
C ALA A 51 -40.64 -25.18 32.79
N LEU A 52 -41.84 -25.50 32.31
CA LEU A 52 -43.08 -25.00 32.89
C LEU A 52 -43.34 -25.78 34.20
N ASN A 53 -43.33 -25.09 35.34
CA ASN A 53 -43.65 -25.70 36.62
C ASN A 53 -45.13 -25.44 36.94
N LYS A 54 -45.97 -26.49 36.92
CA LYS A 54 -47.41 -26.36 37.18
C LYS A 54 -47.74 -26.23 38.68
N CYS A 55 -46.77 -26.44 39.56
CA CYS A 55 -46.95 -26.39 41.02
C CYS A 55 -46.61 -25.02 41.63
N THR A 56 -45.97 -24.13 40.87
CA THR A 56 -45.66 -22.75 41.26
C THR A 56 -46.10 -21.82 40.14
N PRO A 57 -46.85 -20.72 40.41
CA PRO A 57 -47.23 -19.78 39.36
C PRO A 57 -45.98 -19.21 38.67
N GLY A 58 -45.75 -19.57 37.39
CA GLY A 58 -44.66 -19.06 36.57
C GLY A 58 -43.76 -20.14 35.95
N SER A 59 -43.01 -19.76 34.91
CA SER A 59 -41.98 -20.60 34.31
C SER A 59 -40.63 -20.41 35.01
N SER A 60 -39.89 -21.51 35.18
CA SER A 60 -38.54 -21.52 35.76
C SER A 60 -37.51 -21.91 34.72
N CYS A 61 -36.35 -21.25 34.73
CA CYS A 61 -35.20 -21.66 33.95
C CYS A 61 -34.66 -23.01 34.44
N ASN A 62 -33.95 -23.77 33.59
CA ASN A 62 -33.32 -25.04 33.98
C ASN A 62 -32.32 -24.92 35.13
N CYS A 63 -31.83 -23.70 35.42
CA CYS A 63 -30.97 -23.40 36.57
C CYS A 63 -31.73 -23.04 37.87
N GLY A 64 -33.07 -22.99 37.84
CA GLY A 64 -33.91 -22.65 38.98
C GLY A 64 -34.26 -21.17 39.15
N HIS A 65 -33.75 -20.26 38.31
CA HIS A 65 -34.13 -18.85 38.35
C HIS A 65 -35.50 -18.60 37.71
N LEU A 66 -36.15 -17.49 38.11
CA LEU A 66 -37.41 -17.06 37.52
C LEU A 66 -37.22 -16.66 36.04
N ALA A 67 -38.15 -17.07 35.18
CA ALA A 67 -38.06 -16.81 33.75
C ALA A 67 -38.15 -15.31 33.36
N VAL A 68 -38.55 -14.44 34.29
CA VAL A 68 -38.57 -12.96 34.13
C VAL A 68 -37.19 -12.38 33.79
N TYR A 69 -36.11 -13.07 34.17
CA TYR A 69 -34.74 -12.63 33.88
C TYR A 69 -34.26 -12.96 32.47
N HIS A 70 -35.09 -13.60 31.65
CA HIS A 70 -34.77 -13.85 30.25
C HIS A 70 -35.31 -12.74 29.37
N LEU A 71 -34.50 -12.29 28.41
CA LEU A 71 -34.99 -11.48 27.30
C LEU A 71 -35.98 -12.34 26.51
N SER A 72 -37.13 -11.79 26.14
CA SER A 72 -38.19 -12.55 25.45
C SER A 72 -38.15 -12.40 23.92
N ALA A 73 -37.24 -11.60 23.37
CA ALA A 73 -37.00 -11.39 21.94
C ALA A 73 -35.72 -10.53 21.80
N PRO A 74 -35.13 -10.43 20.59
CA PRO A 74 -34.17 -9.37 20.31
C PRO A 74 -34.78 -8.01 20.69
N THR A 75 -34.10 -7.24 21.53
CA THR A 75 -34.52 -5.87 21.84
C THR A 75 -34.17 -4.96 20.67
N GLU A 76 -34.88 -3.83 20.51
CA GLU A 76 -34.56 -2.82 19.50
C GLU A 76 -33.07 -2.41 19.54
N GLU A 77 -32.50 -2.32 20.75
CA GLU A 77 -31.08 -2.06 20.99
C GLU A 77 -30.18 -3.10 20.31
N THR A 78 -30.46 -4.41 20.47
CA THR A 78 -29.67 -5.47 19.81
C THR A 78 -29.81 -5.51 18.29
N LEU A 79 -30.94 -5.02 17.76
CA LEU A 79 -31.14 -4.91 16.31
C LEU A 79 -30.41 -3.69 15.74
N ALA A 80 -30.42 -2.56 16.48
CA ALA A 80 -29.66 -1.36 16.16
C ALA A 80 -28.15 -1.64 16.15
N ASP A 81 -27.64 -2.33 17.17
CA ASP A 81 -26.22 -2.75 17.25
C ASP A 81 -25.82 -3.60 16.03
N LYS A 82 -26.69 -4.54 15.62
CA LYS A 82 -26.43 -5.38 14.46
C LYS A 82 -26.38 -4.56 13.17
N GLN A 83 -27.30 -3.61 13.00
CA GLN A 83 -27.31 -2.73 11.84
C GLN A 83 -26.08 -1.81 11.78
N GLU A 84 -25.65 -1.30 12.93
CA GLU A 84 -24.43 -0.50 13.03
C GLU A 84 -23.19 -1.32 12.64
N VAL A 85 -23.07 -2.56 13.14
CA VAL A 85 -21.97 -3.48 12.79
C VAL A 85 -21.93 -3.78 11.30
N GLU A 86 -23.08 -4.04 10.66
CA GLU A 86 -23.11 -4.24 9.20
C GLU A 86 -22.71 -2.98 8.43
N THR A 87 -23.15 -1.81 8.88
CA THR A 87 -22.74 -0.52 8.29
C THR A 87 -21.22 -0.30 8.42
N MET A 88 -20.63 -0.65 9.56
CA MET A 88 -19.19 -0.56 9.76
C MET A 88 -18.43 -1.53 8.84
N LYS A 89 -18.91 -2.76 8.66
CA LYS A 89 -18.30 -3.72 7.73
C LYS A 89 -18.30 -3.20 6.30
N GLU A 90 -19.42 -2.64 5.84
CA GLU A 90 -19.52 -2.04 4.50
C GLU A 90 -18.52 -0.88 4.33
N ARG A 91 -18.38 -0.03 5.35
CA ARG A 91 -17.39 1.06 5.35
C ARG A 91 -15.95 0.56 5.31
N ILE A 92 -15.62 -0.49 6.07
CA ILE A 92 -14.28 -1.09 6.05
C ILE A 92 -13.96 -1.61 4.65
N VAL A 93 -14.87 -2.37 4.03
CA VAL A 93 -14.68 -2.89 2.67
C VAL A 93 -14.48 -1.75 1.66
N LEU A 94 -15.21 -0.64 1.79
CA LEU A 94 -15.03 0.53 0.93
C LEU A 94 -13.64 1.18 1.14
N LEU A 95 -13.22 1.34 2.39
CA LEU A 95 -11.92 1.92 2.74
C LEU A 95 -10.76 1.05 2.25
N GLU A 96 -10.85 -0.26 2.38
CA GLU A 96 -9.85 -1.21 1.85
C GLU A 96 -9.72 -1.08 0.33
N LYS A 97 -10.84 -0.97 -0.40
CA LYS A 97 -10.83 -0.74 -1.85
C LYS A 97 -10.21 0.59 -2.24
N LEU A 98 -10.49 1.66 -1.49
CA LEU A 98 -9.88 2.97 -1.72
C LEU A 98 -8.38 2.95 -1.45
N LEU A 99 -7.97 2.30 -0.36
CA LEU A 99 -6.57 2.14 -0.01
C LEU A 99 -5.78 1.39 -1.09
N GLU A 100 -6.37 0.33 -1.67
CA GLU A 100 -5.70 -0.41 -2.74
C GLU A 100 -5.54 0.44 -4.01
N ARG A 101 -6.57 1.19 -4.40
CA ARG A 101 -6.45 2.12 -5.54
C ARG A 101 -5.40 3.20 -5.30
N GLU A 102 -5.32 3.74 -4.08
CA GLU A 102 -4.28 4.72 -3.71
C GLU A 102 -2.88 4.09 -3.75
N ARG A 103 -2.72 2.84 -3.32
CA ARG A 103 -1.46 2.11 -3.43
C ARG A 103 -1.06 1.89 -4.88
N GLU A 104 -1.99 1.46 -5.73
CA GLU A 104 -1.75 1.30 -7.17
C GLU A 104 -1.35 2.63 -7.81
N ALA A 105 -2.08 3.71 -7.53
CA ALA A 105 -1.78 5.05 -8.02
C ALA A 105 -0.39 5.53 -7.58
N LYS A 106 -0.06 5.33 -6.29
CA LYS A 106 1.26 5.64 -5.75
C LYS A 106 2.36 4.82 -6.41
N ASN A 107 2.16 3.51 -6.60
CA ASN A 107 3.13 2.64 -7.26
C ASN A 107 3.38 3.08 -8.70
N ASN A 108 2.31 3.40 -9.45
CA ASN A 108 2.41 3.94 -10.80
C ASN A 108 3.17 5.27 -10.84
N LEU A 109 2.93 6.15 -9.87
CA LEU A 109 3.67 7.41 -9.76
C LEU A 109 5.16 7.15 -9.48
N THR A 110 5.49 6.28 -8.52
CA THR A 110 6.87 5.90 -8.21
C THR A 110 7.60 5.39 -9.44
N VAL A 111 7.00 4.47 -10.21
CA VAL A 111 7.62 3.95 -11.44
C VAL A 111 7.88 5.06 -12.45
N ARG A 112 6.92 5.97 -12.65
CA ARG A 112 7.09 7.11 -13.57
C ARG A 112 8.18 8.08 -13.11
N VAL A 113 8.24 8.36 -11.81
CA VAL A 113 9.28 9.23 -11.23
C VAL A 113 10.66 8.59 -11.41
N SER A 114 10.81 7.31 -11.08
CA SER A 114 12.08 6.59 -11.27
C SER A 114 12.53 6.58 -12.74
N ALA A 115 11.61 6.37 -13.69
CA ALA A 115 11.92 6.43 -15.11
C ALA A 115 12.35 7.85 -15.57
N LEU A 116 11.73 8.89 -15.02
CA LEU A 116 12.13 10.29 -15.29
C LEU A 116 13.50 10.62 -14.69
N GLU A 117 13.79 10.14 -13.49
CA GLU A 117 15.10 10.30 -12.84
C GLU A 117 16.20 9.62 -13.65
N GLU A 118 15.98 8.38 -14.11
CA GLU A 118 16.92 7.67 -14.98
C GLU A 118 17.16 8.41 -16.30
N HIS A 119 16.08 8.87 -16.94
CA HIS A 119 16.18 9.65 -18.17
C HIS A 119 16.93 10.98 -17.94
N ASN A 120 16.72 11.64 -16.81
CA ASN A 120 17.42 12.87 -16.46
C ASN A 120 18.92 12.64 -16.23
N GLU A 121 19.27 11.59 -15.48
CA GLU A 121 20.66 11.22 -15.22
C GLU A 121 21.39 10.87 -16.52
N LYS A 122 20.75 10.10 -17.40
CA LYS A 122 21.28 9.79 -18.72
C LYS A 122 21.47 11.05 -19.57
N GLY A 123 20.47 11.92 -19.62
CA GLY A 123 20.56 13.19 -20.36
C GLY A 123 21.70 14.08 -19.84
N ARG A 124 21.93 14.12 -18.52
CA ARG A 124 23.06 14.84 -17.93
C ARG A 124 24.40 14.23 -18.36
N PHE A 125 24.51 12.90 -18.31
CA PHE A 125 25.72 12.20 -18.73
C PHE A 125 26.04 12.45 -20.21
N ASP A 126 25.02 12.40 -21.08
CA ASP A 126 25.16 12.64 -22.52
C ASP A 126 25.60 14.09 -22.78
N ALA A 127 24.98 15.07 -22.11
CA ALA A 127 25.37 16.48 -22.22
C ALA A 127 26.82 16.73 -21.78
N ASP A 128 27.24 16.13 -20.67
CA ASP A 128 28.63 16.22 -20.20
C ASP A 128 29.61 15.59 -21.20
N SER A 129 29.21 14.49 -21.85
CA SER A 129 29.99 13.84 -22.90
C SER A 129 30.12 14.72 -24.14
N GLU A 130 29.03 15.33 -24.59
CA GLU A 130 29.02 16.27 -25.71
C GLU A 130 29.91 17.48 -25.44
N ILE A 131 29.81 18.09 -24.24
CA ILE A 131 30.66 19.20 -23.83
C ILE A 131 32.14 18.81 -23.93
N ARG A 132 32.53 17.66 -23.38
CA ARG A 132 33.91 17.16 -23.47
C ARG A 132 34.35 16.96 -24.92
N ASN A 133 33.47 16.41 -25.77
CA ASN A 133 33.77 16.21 -27.18
C ASN A 133 33.98 17.52 -27.93
N VAL A 134 33.15 18.54 -27.67
CA VAL A 134 33.29 19.89 -28.24
C VAL A 134 34.62 20.51 -27.81
N TYR A 135 34.97 20.47 -26.52
CA TYR A 135 36.24 21.01 -26.05
C TYR A 135 37.45 20.31 -26.70
N ARG A 136 37.43 18.97 -26.84
CA ARG A 136 38.47 18.23 -27.57
C ARG A 136 38.55 18.64 -29.05
N GLY A 137 37.39 18.89 -29.67
CA GLY A 137 37.30 19.40 -31.04
C GLY A 137 37.94 20.78 -31.18
N ILE A 138 37.60 21.71 -30.28
CA ILE A 138 38.18 23.06 -30.22
C ILE A 138 39.69 22.99 -30.04
N GLU A 139 40.17 22.16 -29.12
CA GLU A 139 41.61 21.96 -28.91
C GLU A 139 42.31 21.44 -30.18
N GLY A 140 41.69 20.51 -30.90
CA GLY A 140 42.16 20.04 -32.20
C GLY A 140 42.24 21.16 -33.25
N LEU A 141 41.22 22.01 -33.33
CA LEU A 141 41.20 23.16 -34.23
C LEU A 141 42.32 24.15 -33.92
N TRP A 142 42.59 24.44 -32.64
CA TRP A 142 43.69 25.31 -32.25
C TRP A 142 45.06 24.76 -32.67
N ARG A 143 45.27 23.43 -32.55
CA ARG A 143 46.50 22.79 -33.04
C ARG A 143 46.64 22.93 -34.56
N HIS A 144 45.55 22.75 -35.32
CA HIS A 144 45.55 22.94 -36.76
C HIS A 144 45.80 24.40 -37.15
N PHE A 145 45.16 25.36 -36.48
CA PHE A 145 45.38 26.78 -36.70
C PHE A 145 46.86 27.14 -36.48
N GLY A 146 47.46 26.66 -35.39
CA GLY A 146 48.88 26.88 -35.14
C GLY A 146 49.79 26.26 -36.21
N ALA A 147 49.41 25.13 -36.80
CA ALA A 147 50.15 24.54 -37.91
C ALA A 147 50.01 25.35 -39.21
N LEU A 148 48.82 25.88 -39.49
CA LEU A 148 48.57 26.77 -40.62
C LEU A 148 49.32 28.09 -40.46
N ASP A 149 49.27 28.72 -39.28
CA ASP A 149 49.98 29.97 -38.99
C ASP A 149 51.50 29.84 -39.27
N ARG A 150 52.12 28.75 -38.82
CA ARG A 150 53.54 28.47 -39.11
C ARG A 150 53.81 28.33 -40.62
N ARG A 151 52.90 27.68 -41.35
CA ARG A 151 53.05 27.50 -42.80
C ARG A 151 52.86 28.82 -43.55
N THR A 152 51.91 29.65 -43.13
CA THR A 152 51.70 30.99 -43.70
C THR A 152 52.96 31.82 -43.55
N ARG A 153 53.53 31.90 -42.33
CA ARG A 153 54.79 32.62 -42.10
C ARG A 153 55.95 32.12 -42.95
N TYR A 154 56.10 30.80 -43.08
CA TYR A 154 57.11 30.22 -43.96
C TYR A 154 56.96 30.67 -45.41
N HIS A 155 55.71 30.75 -45.92
CA HIS A 155 55.46 31.23 -47.27
C HIS A 155 55.69 32.73 -47.40
N ASP A 156 55.32 33.54 -46.39
CA ASP A 156 55.62 34.98 -46.37
C ASP A 156 57.14 35.22 -46.45
N ASP A 157 57.94 34.50 -45.64
CA ASP A 157 59.42 34.58 -45.67
C ASP A 157 59.98 34.20 -47.06
N CYS A 158 59.39 33.19 -47.71
CA CYS A 158 59.81 32.77 -49.05
C CYS A 158 59.45 33.81 -50.12
N ILE A 159 58.31 34.49 -49.98
CA ILE A 159 57.88 35.56 -50.89
C ILE A 159 58.82 36.76 -50.73
N ASP A 160 59.15 37.16 -49.51
CA ASP A 160 60.08 38.25 -49.23
C ASP A 160 61.47 37.97 -49.84
N ALA A 161 62.00 36.76 -49.66
CA ALA A 161 63.25 36.36 -50.28
C ALA A 161 63.22 36.42 -51.83
N LEU A 162 62.10 36.00 -52.45
CA LEU A 162 61.93 36.09 -53.89
C LEU A 162 61.85 37.56 -54.35
N MET A 163 61.15 38.43 -53.60
CA MET A 163 61.10 39.86 -53.90
C MET A 163 62.48 40.50 -53.83
N ASP A 164 63.28 40.17 -52.81
CA ASP A 164 64.65 40.67 -52.68
C ASP A 164 65.53 40.25 -53.87
N THR A 165 65.45 38.98 -54.29
CA THR A 165 66.18 38.52 -55.48
C THR A 165 65.72 39.19 -56.77
N SER A 166 64.43 39.47 -56.90
CA SER A 166 63.88 40.21 -58.04
C SER A 166 64.38 41.66 -58.08
N HIS A 167 64.41 42.34 -56.93
CA HIS A 167 64.94 43.70 -56.84
C HIS A 167 66.43 43.75 -57.17
N ALA A 168 67.23 42.82 -56.65
CA ALA A 168 68.66 42.72 -56.97
C ALA A 168 68.89 42.52 -58.48
N ALA A 169 68.12 41.62 -59.11
CA ALA A 169 68.22 41.40 -60.55
C ALA A 169 67.80 42.63 -61.37
N GLN A 170 66.79 43.38 -60.94
CA GLN A 170 66.38 44.63 -61.58
C GLN A 170 67.46 45.71 -61.49
N ASP A 171 68.11 45.84 -60.33
CA ASP A 171 69.22 46.78 -60.14
C ASP A 171 70.42 46.43 -61.03
N ASP A 172 70.75 45.14 -61.16
CA ASP A 172 71.79 44.68 -62.08
C ASP A 172 71.47 45.02 -63.54
N ILE A 173 70.23 44.78 -63.98
CA ILE A 173 69.78 45.15 -65.33
C ILE A 173 69.92 46.67 -65.55
N ARG A 174 69.50 47.47 -64.58
CA ARG A 174 69.61 48.94 -64.64
C ARG A 174 71.06 49.40 -64.72
N ASN A 175 71.97 48.76 -63.98
CA ASN A 175 73.40 49.05 -64.01
C ASN A 175 74.04 48.69 -65.35
N VAL A 176 73.60 47.62 -66.01
CA VAL A 176 74.06 47.25 -67.36
C VAL A 176 73.53 48.23 -68.41
N GLN A 177 72.27 48.65 -68.32
CA GLN A 177 71.65 49.59 -69.26
C GLN A 177 72.18 51.03 -69.16
N SER A 178 72.80 51.39 -68.04
CA SER A 178 73.38 52.72 -67.79
C SER A 178 74.87 52.84 -68.15
N ARG A 179 75.49 51.76 -68.64
CA ARG A 179 76.83 51.73 -69.23
C ARG A 179 76.78 51.83 -70.74
#